data_AF-A0A9D8WJ94-F1
#
_entry.id   AF-A0A9D8WJ94-F1
#
_cell.length_a   1.000
_cell.length_b   1.000
_cell.length_c   1.000
_cell.angle_alpha   90.00
_cell.angle_beta   90.00
_cell.angle_gamma   90.00
#
_symmetry.space_group_name_H-M   'P 1'
#
loop_
_entity.id
_entity.type
_entity.pdbx_description
1 polymer ?
#
loop_
_entity_poly.entity_id
_entity_poly.type
_entity_poly.pdbx_seq_one_letter_code
_entity_poly.pdbx_strand_id
1 'polypeptide(L)'
;MLPQFGFSELLFLVIIALIILGPKDLSLTMRKIGQFVARGRSMANEFRAAFDDIARHAELDDLRKEIEDLKRDNAVTQAVDELKSVEKDINETVMREERAMKEELNKPEQSAPEPPASAETASPDPKEPSAKPEDKAAS
;
A
#
# COMPACT_ATOMS: atom_id res chain seq x y z
N MET A 1 -17.15 1.54 -11.31
CA MET A 1 -17.82 0.33 -10.78
C MET A 1 -17.10 0.01 -9.49
N LEU A 2 -17.80 -0.11 -8.36
CA LEU A 2 -17.12 -0.45 -7.11
C LEU A 2 -16.57 -1.88 -7.23
N PRO A 3 -15.30 -2.14 -6.85
CA PRO A 3 -14.78 -3.50 -6.84
C PRO A 3 -15.68 -4.32 -5.94
N GLN A 4 -16.29 -5.36 -6.48
CA GLN A 4 -17.12 -6.22 -5.66
C GLN A 4 -16.15 -6.99 -4.77
N PHE A 5 -16.34 -7.00 -3.46
CA PHE A 5 -15.46 -7.75 -2.53
C PHE A 5 -15.71 -9.26 -2.68
N GLY A 6 -15.42 -9.79 -3.88
CA GLY A 6 -15.65 -11.15 -4.31
C GLY A 6 -14.34 -11.91 -4.49
N PHE A 7 -14.47 -13.21 -4.75
CA PHE A 7 -13.34 -14.10 -4.97
C PHE A 7 -12.50 -13.68 -6.19
N SER A 8 -13.14 -13.13 -7.22
CA SER A 8 -12.49 -12.59 -8.43
C SER A 8 -11.52 -11.45 -8.13
N GLU A 9 -11.93 -10.50 -7.30
CA GLU A 9 -11.14 -9.33 -6.95
C GLU A 9 -9.97 -9.70 -6.02
N LEU A 10 -10.19 -10.64 -5.09
CA LEU A 10 -9.10 -11.20 -4.29
C LEU A 10 -8.04 -11.85 -5.19
N LEU A 11 -8.48 -12.65 -6.17
CA LEU A 11 -7.58 -13.31 -7.11
C LEU A 11 -6.79 -12.28 -7.95
N PHE A 12 -7.44 -11.21 -8.38
CA PHE A 12 -6.79 -10.12 -9.10
C PHE A 12 -5.72 -9.40 -8.26
N LEU A 13 -6.03 -9.08 -6.99
CA LEU A 13 -5.06 -8.51 -6.05
C LEU A 13 -3.87 -9.44 -5.79
N VAL A 14 -4.12 -10.75 -5.66
CA VAL A 14 -3.04 -11.74 -5.53
C VAL A 14 -2.13 -11.73 -6.75
N ILE A 15 -2.69 -11.69 -7.97
CA ILE A 15 -1.91 -11.63 -9.21
C ILE A 15 -1.05 -10.35 -9.25
N ILE A 16 -1.64 -9.19 -8.94
CA ILE A 16 -0.90 -7.92 -8.89
C ILE A 16 0.23 -7.99 -7.86
N ALA A 17 -0.05 -8.50 -6.66
CA ALA A 17 0.95 -8.66 -5.61
C ALA A 17 2.09 -9.60 -6.03
N LEU A 18 1.79 -10.66 -6.79
CA LEU A 18 2.81 -11.56 -7.36
C LEU A 18 3.68 -10.86 -8.41
N ILE A 19 3.15 -9.92 -9.18
CA ILE A 19 3.92 -9.19 -10.20
C ILE A 19 4.84 -8.15 -9.52
N ILE A 20 4.32 -7.42 -8.54
CA ILE A 20 5.06 -6.33 -7.89
C ILE A 20 6.13 -6.88 -6.94
N LEU A 21 5.75 -7.82 -6.08
CA LEU A 21 6.62 -8.37 -5.04
C LEU A 21 7.36 -9.62 -5.52
N GLY A 22 6.81 -10.36 -6.49
CA GLY A 22 7.31 -11.66 -6.89
C GLY A 22 6.70 -12.82 -6.06
N PRO A 23 6.59 -14.03 -6.66
CA PRO A 23 5.98 -15.19 -6.00
C PRO A 23 6.73 -15.65 -4.75
N LYS A 24 8.05 -15.42 -4.70
CA LYS A 24 8.88 -15.79 -3.54
C LYS A 24 8.64 -14.83 -2.37
N ASP A 25 8.52 -13.54 -2.62
CA ASP A 25 8.40 -12.54 -1.55
C ASP A 25 7.00 -12.52 -0.94
N LEU A 26 5.95 -12.80 -1.73
CA LEU A 26 4.60 -13.01 -1.20
C LEU A 26 4.58 -14.18 -0.20
N SER A 27 5.21 -15.31 -0.54
CA SER A 27 5.26 -16.49 0.33
C SER A 27 6.05 -16.22 1.62
N LEU A 28 7.15 -15.47 1.51
CA LEU A 28 7.99 -15.12 2.64
C LEU A 28 7.30 -14.13 3.58
N THR A 29 6.56 -13.17 3.02
CA THR A 29 5.80 -12.17 3.78
C THR A 29 4.60 -12.79 4.48
N MET A 30 3.86 -13.68 3.81
CA MET A 30 2.78 -14.45 4.45
C MET A 30 3.29 -15.27 5.63
N ARG A 31 4.50 -15.82 5.54
CA ARG A 31 5.13 -16.55 6.64
C ARG A 31 5.45 -15.63 7.82
N LYS A 32 5.95 -14.41 7.57
CA LYS A 32 6.20 -13.40 8.61
C LYS A 32 4.90 -12.94 9.28
N ILE A 33 3.87 -12.64 8.49
CA ILE A 33 2.53 -12.28 8.98
C ILE A 33 1.97 -13.43 9.81
N GLY A 34 2.05 -14.66 9.31
CA GLY A 34 1.59 -15.86 10.00
C GLY A 34 2.30 -16.07 11.34
N GLN A 35 3.61 -15.81 11.43
CA GLN A 35 4.34 -15.85 12.70
C GLN A 35 3.86 -14.78 13.67
N PHE A 36 3.55 -13.58 13.19
CA PHE A 36 3.03 -12.50 14.02
C PHE A 36 1.64 -12.82 14.55
N VAL A 37 0.75 -13.32 13.68
CA VAL A 37 -0.58 -13.80 14.04
C VAL A 37 -0.50 -14.98 15.00
N ALA A 38 0.42 -15.92 14.79
CA ALA A 38 0.61 -17.08 15.67
C ALA A 38 1.05 -16.65 17.08
N ARG A 39 1.94 -15.66 17.18
CA ARG A 39 2.31 -15.05 18.47
C ARG A 39 1.12 -14.37 19.13
N GLY A 40 0.38 -13.55 18.39
CA GLY A 40 -0.85 -12.94 18.89
C GLY A 40 -1.90 -13.97 19.34
N ARG A 41 -2.02 -15.10 18.63
CA ARG A 41 -2.90 -16.21 18.98
C ARG A 41 -2.46 -16.88 20.28
N SER A 42 -1.15 -17.09 20.49
CA SER A 42 -0.60 -17.64 21.74
C SER A 42 -0.93 -16.74 22.91
N MET A 43 -0.61 -15.45 22.78
CA MET A 43 -0.91 -14.46 23.80
C MET A 43 -2.42 -14.42 24.10
N ALA A 44 -3.27 -14.41 23.07
CA ALA A 44 -4.72 -14.46 23.26
C ALA A 44 -5.20 -15.72 24.00
N ASN A 45 -4.54 -16.87 23.83
CA ASN A 45 -4.86 -18.08 24.58
C ASN A 45 -4.44 -17.95 26.05
N GLU A 46 -3.31 -17.30 26.34
CA GLU A 46 -2.86 -17.00 27.70
C GLU A 46 -3.81 -16.00 28.38
N PHE A 47 -4.23 -14.95 27.68
CA PHE A 47 -5.27 -14.03 28.15
C PHE A 47 -6.57 -14.76 28.41
N ARG A 48 -7.01 -15.63 27.50
CA ARG A 48 -8.22 -16.42 27.69
C ARG A 48 -8.14 -17.29 28.94
N ALA A 49 -6.99 -17.91 29.20
CA ALA A 49 -6.77 -18.70 30.40
C ALA A 49 -6.82 -17.84 31.67
N ALA A 50 -6.21 -16.65 31.66
CA ALA A 50 -6.28 -15.70 32.77
C ALA A 50 -7.69 -15.14 32.98
N PHE A 51 -8.41 -14.83 31.90
CA PHE A 51 -9.81 -14.40 31.94
C PHE A 51 -10.72 -15.48 32.50
N ASP A 52 -10.50 -16.76 32.19
CA ASP A 52 -11.29 -17.88 32.71
C ASP A 52 -11.07 -18.08 34.23
N ASP A 53 -9.88 -17.72 34.73
CA ASP A 53 -9.55 -17.74 36.16
C ASP A 53 -10.20 -16.56 36.91
N ILE A 54 -10.17 -15.36 36.32
CA ILE A 54 -10.84 -14.15 36.82
C ILE A 54 -12.37 -14.27 36.71
N ALA A 55 -12.89 -14.91 35.65
CA ALA A 55 -14.31 -15.22 35.46
C ALA A 55 -14.93 -15.95 36.63
N ARG A 56 -14.14 -16.84 37.22
CA ARG A 56 -14.54 -17.65 38.35
C ARG A 56 -14.54 -16.86 39.66
N HIS A 57 -13.98 -15.65 39.65
CA HIS A 57 -13.84 -14.71 40.75
C HIS A 57 -14.48 -13.33 40.39
N ALA A 58 -15.78 -13.29 40.10
CA ALA A 58 -16.68 -12.13 40.23
C ALA A 58 -16.41 -10.78 39.52
N GLU A 59 -15.38 -10.59 38.69
CA GLU A 59 -15.10 -9.28 38.03
C GLU A 59 -15.61 -9.16 36.57
N LEU A 60 -16.14 -10.24 35.96
CA LEU A 60 -16.55 -10.23 34.55
C LEU A 60 -17.85 -9.47 34.25
N ASP A 61 -18.77 -9.39 35.21
CA ASP A 61 -20.03 -8.67 34.98
C ASP A 61 -19.78 -7.15 34.88
N ASP A 62 -18.82 -6.63 35.64
CA ASP A 62 -18.41 -5.22 35.58
C ASP A 62 -17.67 -4.90 34.27
N LEU A 63 -16.74 -5.76 33.83
CA LEU A 63 -16.07 -5.62 32.52
C LEU A 63 -17.04 -5.73 31.34
N ARG A 64 -18.03 -6.64 31.41
CA ARG A 64 -19.09 -6.73 30.39
C ARG A 64 -19.88 -5.43 30.31
N LYS A 65 -20.19 -4.82 31.45
CA LYS A 65 -20.94 -3.57 31.54
C LYS A 65 -20.14 -2.40 30.98
N GLU A 66 -18.85 -2.33 31.27
CA GLU A 66 -17.94 -1.30 30.73
C GLU A 66 -17.76 -1.45 29.21
N ILE A 67 -17.65 -2.67 28.69
CA ILE A 67 -17.62 -2.93 27.24
C ILE A 67 -18.96 -2.54 26.61
N GLU A 68 -20.08 -2.84 27.26
CA GLU A 68 -21.41 -2.50 26.76
C GLU A 68 -21.65 -0.99 26.79
N ASP A 69 -21.18 -0.27 27.81
CA ASP A 69 -21.21 1.18 27.91
C ASP A 69 -20.31 1.84 26.84
N LEU A 70 -19.10 1.34 26.61
CA LEU A 70 -18.23 1.79 25.51
C LEU A 70 -18.85 1.56 24.13
N LYS A 71 -19.59 0.46 23.98
CA LYS A 71 -20.31 0.12 22.74
C LYS A 71 -21.56 0.96 22.58
N ARG A 72 -22.21 1.34 23.69
CA ARG A 72 -23.37 2.23 23.76
C ARG A 72 -23.01 3.69 23.52
N ASP A 73 -21.82 4.10 23.96
CA ASP A 73 -21.23 5.42 23.71
C ASP A 73 -20.82 5.63 22.25
N ASN A 74 -21.04 4.64 21.38
CA ASN A 74 -20.84 4.72 19.93
C ASN A 74 -19.44 5.13 19.49
N ALA A 75 -18.44 5.23 20.38
CA ALA A 75 -17.07 5.64 20.02
C ALA A 75 -16.47 4.69 18.96
N VAL A 76 -16.72 3.39 19.09
CA VAL A 76 -16.32 2.39 18.10
C VAL A 76 -17.11 2.56 16.80
N THR A 77 -18.42 2.79 16.89
CA THR A 77 -19.28 3.01 15.73
C THR A 77 -18.86 4.26 14.95
N GLN A 78 -18.55 5.36 15.65
CA GLN A 78 -18.06 6.61 15.08
C GLN A 78 -16.71 6.44 14.40
N ALA A 79 -15.76 5.74 15.04
CA ALA A 79 -14.46 5.45 14.42
C ALA A 79 -14.60 4.60 13.15
N VAL A 80 -15.53 3.64 13.14
CA VAL A 80 -15.84 2.83 11.96
C VAL A 80 -16.51 3.68 10.87
N ASP A 81 -17.44 4.57 11.24
CA ASP A 81 -18.11 5.46 10.29
C ASP A 81 -17.15 6.50 9.68
N GLU A 82 -16.22 7.04 10.45
CA GLU A 82 -15.12 7.90 9.97
C GLU A 82 -14.19 7.14 9.02
N LEU A 83 -13.84 5.89 9.32
CA LEU A 83 -13.03 5.09 8.42
C LEU A 83 -13.75 4.82 7.09
N LYS A 84 -15.06 4.60 7.15
CA LYS A 84 -15.91 4.35 5.99
C LYS A 84 -16.12 5.59 5.13
N SER A 85 -16.14 6.78 5.72
CA SER A 85 -16.20 8.04 4.97
C SER A 85 -14.87 8.33 4.26
N VAL A 86 -13.74 8.13 4.95
CA VAL A 86 -12.40 8.24 4.35
C VAL A 86 -12.22 7.24 3.19
N GLU A 87 -12.66 5.99 3.36
CA GLU A 87 -12.63 4.99 2.30
C GLU A 87 -13.45 5.42 1.07
N LYS A 88 -14.63 6.02 1.30
CA LYS A 88 -15.48 6.53 0.22
C LYS A 88 -14.82 7.69 -0.54
N ASP A 89 -14.21 8.64 0.16
CA ASP A 89 -13.54 9.79 -0.44
C ASP A 89 -12.32 9.37 -1.27
N ILE A 90 -11.54 8.41 -0.77
CA ILE A 90 -10.41 7.81 -1.50
C ILE A 90 -10.93 7.13 -2.77
N ASN A 91 -11.98 6.31 -2.67
CA ASN A 91 -12.55 5.62 -3.82
C ASN A 91 -13.11 6.59 -4.87
N GLU A 92 -13.76 7.69 -4.47
CA GLU A 92 -14.22 8.73 -5.39
C GLU A 92 -13.06 9.45 -6.10
N THR A 93 -11.98 9.73 -5.38
CA THR A 93 -10.79 10.38 -5.93
C THR A 93 -10.09 9.51 -6.96
N VAL A 94 -9.86 8.23 -6.63
CA VAL A 94 -9.25 7.25 -7.54
C VAL A 94 -10.10 7.06 -8.79
N MET A 95 -11.43 6.99 -8.66
CA MET A 95 -12.34 6.85 -9.81
C MET A 95 -12.38 8.10 -10.71
N ARG A 96 -12.10 9.29 -10.17
CA ARG A 96 -11.93 10.52 -10.96
C ARG A 96 -10.60 10.54 -11.69
N GLU A 97 -9.52 10.15 -11.03
CA GLU A 97 -8.19 10.01 -11.64
C GLU A 97 -8.20 8.98 -12.78
N GLU A 98 -8.80 7.80 -12.57
CA GLU A 98 -8.93 6.78 -13.62
C GLU A 98 -9.74 7.28 -14.82
N ARG A 99 -10.76 8.12 -14.60
CA ARG A 99 -11.55 8.72 -15.70
C ARG A 99 -10.74 9.75 -16.47
N ALA A 100 -10.06 10.66 -15.78
CA ALA A 100 -9.21 11.67 -16.42
C ALA A 100 -8.08 11.02 -17.23
N MET A 101 -7.49 9.95 -16.71
CA MET A 101 -6.42 9.20 -17.38
C MET A 101 -6.93 8.40 -18.59
N LYS A 102 -8.18 7.90 -18.55
CA LYS A 102 -8.85 7.28 -19.72
C LYS A 102 -9.27 8.30 -20.78
N GLU A 103 -9.52 9.55 -20.39
CA GLU A 103 -9.93 10.63 -21.28
C GLU A 103 -8.75 11.21 -22.08
N GLU A 104 -7.55 11.28 -21.48
CA GLU A 104 -6.32 11.60 -22.20
C GLU A 104 -5.92 10.51 -23.22
N LEU A 105 -6.20 9.23 -22.94
CA LEU A 105 -5.90 8.11 -23.85
C LEU A 105 -6.84 7.99 -25.07
N ASN A 106 -8.00 8.66 -25.07
CA ASN A 106 -9.01 8.54 -26.13
C ASN A 106 -9.07 9.76 -27.06
N LYS A 107 -8.06 10.64 -26.99
CA LYS A 107 -7.92 11.77 -27.89
C LYS A 107 -7.35 11.26 -29.21
N PRO A 108 -8.04 11.40 -30.36
CA PRO A 108 -7.48 10.99 -31.64
C PRO A 108 -6.28 11.89 -31.96
N GLU A 109 -5.08 11.31 -32.00
CA GLU A 109 -3.98 11.86 -32.78
C GLU A 109 -4.46 11.95 -34.23
N GLN A 110 -4.80 13.15 -34.69
CA GLN A 110 -4.98 13.40 -36.11
C GLN A 110 -4.02 14.48 -36.59
N SER A 111 -3.14 14.00 -37.48
CA SER A 111 -2.36 14.68 -38.51
C SER A 111 -1.01 15.29 -38.10
N ALA A 112 0.01 14.46 -38.32
CA ALA A 112 1.36 14.87 -38.72
C ALA A 112 1.35 15.79 -39.96
N PRO A 113 2.48 16.48 -40.19
CA PRO A 113 3.15 16.29 -41.48
C PRO A 113 4.62 15.89 -41.29
N GLU A 114 5.04 14.84 -42.01
CA GLU A 114 6.46 14.52 -42.30
C GLU A 114 7.07 15.54 -43.31
N PRO A 115 8.31 15.37 -43.80
CA PRO A 115 9.62 15.65 -43.20
C PRO A 115 10.37 16.77 -44.00
N PRO A 116 11.61 17.13 -43.63
CA PRO A 116 12.62 17.01 -44.66
C PRO A 116 13.87 16.30 -44.14
N ALA A 117 14.21 15.21 -44.82
CA ALA A 117 15.57 14.74 -44.90
C ALA A 117 16.42 15.74 -45.71
N SER A 118 17.49 16.25 -45.13
CA SER A 118 18.77 16.46 -45.84
C SER A 118 19.91 16.81 -44.90
N ALA A 119 20.98 16.03 -45.09
CA ALA A 119 22.39 16.40 -44.94
C ALA A 119 22.95 16.57 -43.51
N GLU A 120 23.27 15.42 -42.92
CA GLU A 120 24.65 15.05 -42.57
C GLU A 120 25.73 16.10 -42.94
N THR A 121 26.42 16.67 -41.95
CA THR A 121 27.87 16.88 -42.04
C THR A 121 28.49 16.78 -40.65
N ALA A 122 29.42 15.84 -40.59
CA ALA A 122 30.36 15.54 -39.52
C ALA A 122 30.99 16.76 -38.83
N SER A 123 31.19 16.68 -37.51
CA SER A 123 32.50 16.30 -36.95
C SER A 123 32.47 16.30 -35.41
N PRO A 124 32.97 15.25 -34.75
CA PRO A 124 33.48 15.35 -33.39
C PRO A 124 34.92 15.87 -33.47
N ASP A 125 35.27 16.94 -32.74
CA ASP A 125 36.68 17.29 -32.50
C ASP A 125 37.01 16.92 -31.04
N PRO A 126 37.77 15.84 -30.83
CA PRO A 126 38.43 15.54 -29.57
C PRO A 126 39.78 16.25 -29.55
N LYS A 127 39.98 17.17 -28.61
CA LYS A 127 41.32 17.55 -28.17
C LYS A 127 41.45 17.45 -26.65
N GLU A 128 42.36 16.55 -26.35
CA GLU A 128 42.91 16.06 -25.10
C GLU A 128 43.80 17.15 -24.41
N PRO A 129 44.58 16.82 -23.38
CA PRO A 129 44.42 17.21 -21.99
C PRO A 129 45.39 18.33 -21.57
N SER A 130 45.16 18.99 -20.43
CA SER A 130 46.23 19.72 -19.76
C SER A 130 46.26 19.38 -18.28
N ALA A 131 47.32 18.66 -17.93
CA ALA A 131 47.72 18.26 -16.61
C ALA A 131 48.02 19.47 -15.73
N LYS A 132 47.71 19.36 -14.44
CA LYS A 132 48.30 20.18 -13.39
C LYS A 132 48.90 19.23 -12.33
N PRO A 133 50.23 19.15 -12.20
CA PRO A 133 50.86 18.47 -11.07
C PRO A 133 51.02 19.44 -9.88
N GLU A 134 51.51 18.87 -8.78
CA GLU A 134 52.07 19.50 -7.58
C GLU A 134 51.16 19.59 -6.34
N ASP A 135 51.10 18.43 -5.67
CA ASP A 135 51.60 18.20 -4.31
C ASP A 135 52.19 19.41 -3.57
N LYS A 136 51.67 19.67 -2.37
CA LYS A 136 52.49 20.06 -1.21
C LYS A 136 51.74 19.79 0.10
N ALA A 137 52.29 18.83 0.83
CA ALA A 137 52.19 18.72 2.28
C ALA A 137 52.45 20.06 3.00
N ALA A 138 51.73 20.30 4.10
CA ALA A 138 52.31 20.55 5.42
C ALA A 138 51.27 21.14 6.38
N SER A 139 51.25 20.53 7.58
CA SER A 139 50.92 21.09 8.90
C SER A 139 49.47 21.45 9.23
#